data_AF-A0A6V7WQ70-F1
#
_entry.id   AF-A0A6V7WQ70-F1
#
_cell.length_a   1.000
_cell.length_b   1.000
_cell.length_c   1.000
_cell.angle_alpha   90.00
_cell.angle_beta   90.00
_cell.angle_gamma   90.00
#
_symmetry.space_group_name_H-M   'P 1'
#
loop_
_entity.id
_entity.type
_entity.pdbx_description
1 polymer ?
#
loop_
_entity_poly.entity_id
_entity_poly.type
_entity_poly.pdbx_seq_one_letter_code
_entity_poly.pdbx_strand_id
1 'polypeptide(L)' 'MVIDANTPTFFLLIHDRQCNICKVTKSLNLYRHSEPGQYLCQSCYDRERK' A
#
# COMPACT_ATOMS: atom_id res chain seq x y z
N MET A 1 3.88 26.33 7.07
CA MET A 1 3.84 24.90 6.72
C MET A 1 4.81 24.20 7.66
N VAL A 2 4.30 23.68 8.78
CA VAL A 2 5.14 22.99 9.78
C VAL A 2 5.26 21.54 9.35
N ILE A 3 6.51 21.12 9.08
CA ILE A 3 6.89 19.74 8.87
C ILE A 3 7.31 19.25 10.25
N ASP A 4 6.38 18.63 10.99
CA ASP A 4 6.67 18.07 12.30
C ASP A 4 7.48 16.77 12.16
N ALA A 5 8.76 16.85 12.54
CA ALA A 5 9.76 15.79 12.47
C ALA A 5 9.65 14.79 13.65
N ASN A 6 8.44 14.31 13.97
CA ASN A 6 8.24 13.37 15.08
C ASN A 6 7.26 12.22 14.79
N THR A 7 7.16 11.81 13.52
CA THR A 7 6.50 10.55 13.13
C THR A 7 7.60 9.58 12.72
N PRO A 8 7.66 8.34 13.25
CA PRO A 8 8.78 7.45 13.02
C PRO A 8 9.05 7.30 11.53
N THR A 9 10.21 7.80 11.12
CA THR A 9 10.82 7.85 9.79
C THR A 9 11.04 6.46 9.16
N PHE A 10 10.51 5.40 9.77
CA PHE A 10 10.47 4.03 9.25
C PHE A 10 9.39 3.84 8.17
N PHE A 11 8.42 4.76 8.07
CA PHE A 11 7.36 4.75 7.05
C PHE A 11 7.82 5.25 5.66
N LEU A 12 9.02 5.80 5.52
CA LEU A 12 9.46 6.48 4.29
C LEU A 12 10.14 5.58 3.24
N LEU A 13 10.28 4.28 3.50
CA LEU A 13 10.82 3.31 2.53
C LEU A 13 9.77 2.31 2.01
N ILE A 14 8.49 2.55 2.29
CA ILE A 14 7.44 1.88 1.54
C ILE A 14 7.35 2.67 0.24
N HIS A 15 8.06 2.18 -0.80
CA HIS A 15 7.77 2.54 -2.19
C HIS A 15 6.26 2.78 -2.31
N ASP A 16 5.86 3.90 -2.92
CA ASP A 16 4.51 4.42 -3.12
C ASP A 16 3.58 3.45 -3.90
N ARG A 17 3.62 2.17 -3.57
CA ARG A 17 2.79 1.12 -4.10
C ARG A 17 1.46 1.29 -3.41
N GLN A 18 0.49 1.64 -4.22
CA GLN A 18 -0.88 1.80 -3.81
C GLN A 18 -1.65 0.56 -4.24
N CYS A 19 -2.69 0.22 -3.50
CA CYS A 19 -3.65 -0.77 -3.98
C CYS A 19 -4.24 -0.29 -5.33
N ASN A 20 -4.25 -1.14 -6.36
CA ASN A 20 -4.78 -0.77 -7.66
C ASN A 20 -6.28 -0.45 -7.60
N ILE A 21 -7.02 -1.15 -6.73
CA ILE A 21 -8.48 -1.04 -6.63
C ILE A 21 -8.90 0.17 -5.80
N CYS A 22 -8.45 0.26 -4.54
CA CYS A 22 -8.92 1.29 -3.60
C CYS A 22 -7.93 2.44 -3.39
N LYS A 23 -6.77 2.42 -4.07
CA LYS A 23 -5.72 3.46 -4.01
C LYS A 23 -5.18 3.74 -2.61
N VAL A 24 -5.36 2.81 -1.66
CA VAL A 24 -4.81 2.93 -0.31
C VAL A 24 -3.31 2.67 -0.33
N THR A 25 -2.54 3.69 0.05
CA THR A 25 -1.07 3.67 0.28
C THR A 25 -0.69 3.21 1.69
N LYS A 26 -1.64 3.26 2.63
CA LYS A 26 -1.38 2.97 4.06
C LYS A 26 -1.26 1.49 4.41
N SER A 27 -1.30 0.61 3.41
CA SER A 27 -1.21 -0.83 3.67
C SER A 27 0.25 -1.23 3.84
N LEU A 28 0.64 -1.63 5.05
CA LEU A 28 1.97 -2.18 5.34
C LEU A 28 2.31 -3.38 4.45
N ASN A 29 1.29 -4.15 4.06
CA ASN A 29 1.42 -5.32 3.20
C ASN A 29 0.65 -5.11 1.89
N LEU A 30 1.38 -5.20 0.77
CA LEU A 30 0.83 -5.15 -0.57
C LEU A 30 1.09 -6.48 -1.26
N TYR A 31 0.03 -7.07 -1.77
CA TYR A 31 0.03 -8.36 -2.45
C TYR A 31 0.16 -8.14 -3.95
N ARG A 32 0.80 -9.08 -4.64
CA ARG A 32 0.84 -9.05 -6.10
C ARG A 32 -0.52 -9.41 -6.66
N HIS A 33 -0.99 -8.62 -7.61
CA HIS A 33 -2.11 -8.98 -8.46
C HIS A 33 -1.68 -9.99 -9.53
N SER A 34 -2.65 -10.59 -10.20
CA SER A 34 -2.40 -11.44 -11.37
C SER A 34 -1.79 -10.65 -12.53
N GLU A 35 -2.12 -9.36 -12.64
CA GLU A 35 -1.51 -8.46 -13.63
C GLU A 35 -0.13 -7.96 -13.16
N PRO A 36 0.90 -8.05 -14.02
CA PRO A 36 2.24 -7.59 -13.68
C PRO A 36 2.24 -6.08 -13.43
N GLY A 37 2.89 -5.67 -12.34
CA GLY A 37 3.01 -4.26 -11.97
C GLY A 37 1.83 -3.72 -11.14
N GLN A 38 0.77 -4.50 -10.95
CA GLN A 38 -0.33 -4.13 -10.06
C GLN A 38 -0.16 -4.76 -8.67
N TYR A 39 -0.51 -3.97 -7.65
CA TYR A 39 -0.47 -4.39 -6.26
C TYR A 39 -1.84 -4.20 -5.64
N LEU A 40 -2.24 -5.10 -4.75
CA LEU A 40 -3.47 -5.01 -3.99
C LEU A 40 -3.17 -4.88 -2.51
N CYS A 41 -4.00 -4.11 -1.79
CA CYS A 41 -4.02 -4.21 -0.33
C CYS A 41 -4.60 -5.57 0.08
N GLN A 42 -4.33 -5.96 1.33
CA GLN A 42 -4.86 -7.19 1.94
C GLN A 42 -6.35 -7.41 1.66
N SER A 43 -7.18 -6.38 1.89
CA SER A 43 -8.64 -6.49 1.75
C SER A 43 -9.08 -6.75 0.32
N CYS A 44 -8.44 -6.11 -0.64
CA CYS A 44 -8.72 -6.30 -2.07
C CYS A 44 -8.24 -7.67 -2.55
N TYR A 45 -7.08 -8.11 -2.07
CA TYR A 45 -6.53 -9.42 -2.38
C TYR A 45 -7.40 -10.56 -1.84
N ASP A 46 -7.88 -10.44 -0.60
CA ASP A 46 -8.78 -11.41 0.01
C ASP A 46 -10.10 -11.52 -0.75
N ARG A 47 -10.63 -10.36 -1.19
CA ARG A 47 -11.85 -10.30 -2.00
C ARG A 47 -11.73 -10.98 -3.36
N GLU A 48 -10.56 -10.94 -4.00
CA GLU A 48 -10.34 -11.64 -5.27
C GLU A 48 -10.14 -13.16 -5.11
N ARG A 49 -9.76 -13.61 -3.91
CA ARG A 49 -9.52 -15.03 -3.62
C ARG A 49 -10.76 -15.79 -3.16
N LYS A 50 -11.87 -15.09 -2.97
CA LYS A 50 -13.13 -15.63 -2.44
C LYS A 50 -14.18 -15.70 -3.54
#